data_AF-A0A355S646-F1
#
_entry.id   AF-A0A355S646-F1
#
_cell.length_a   1.000
_cell.length_b   1.000
_cell.length_c   1.000
_cell.angle_alpha   90.00
_cell.angle_beta   90.00
_cell.angle_gamma   90.00
#
_symmetry.space_group_name_H-M   'P 1'
#
loop_
_entity.id
_entity.type
_entity.pdbx_description
1 polymer ?
#
loop_
_entity_poly.entity_id
_entity_poly.type
_entity_poly.pdbx_seq_one_letter_code
_entity_poly.pdbx_strand_id
1 'polypeptide(L)' 'MIRLATLLVVLAAGAVPASGFDGIAGFIESYCVQCHGDNKEKGGITLHDLSSNFEDGETADRWLEVLSQLTT' A
#
# COMPACT_ATOMS: atom_id res chain seq x y z
N MET A 1 17.53 -53.78 -8.43
CA MET A 1 18.56 -53.16 -7.57
C MET A 1 18.15 -51.72 -7.35
N ILE A 2 17.78 -51.41 -6.11
CA ILE A 2 17.33 -50.08 -5.66
C ILE A 2 18.58 -49.18 -5.62
N ARG A 3 18.58 -47.95 -6.12
CA ARG A 3 18.42 -46.65 -5.43
C ARG A 3 19.19 -45.74 -6.40
N LEU A 4 18.69 -44.67 -6.97
CA LEU A 4 18.42 -43.42 -6.28
C LEU A 4 17.78 -42.54 -7.35
N ALA A 5 16.45 -42.47 -7.31
CA ALA A 5 15.74 -41.34 -7.87
C ALA A 5 16.26 -40.11 -7.11
N THR A 6 17.28 -39.44 -7.64
CA THR A 6 17.68 -38.13 -7.17
C THR A 6 16.58 -37.17 -7.59
N LEU A 7 15.60 -37.10 -6.71
CA LEU A 7 14.49 -36.18 -6.67
C LEU A 7 15.06 -34.76 -6.88
N LEU A 8 14.92 -34.24 -8.10
CA LEU A 8 15.11 -32.83 -8.38
C LEU A 8 13.92 -32.12 -7.72
N VAL A 9 14.08 -31.76 -6.45
CA VAL A 9 13.13 -30.88 -5.76
C VAL A 9 13.24 -29.52 -6.43
N VAL A 10 12.33 -29.27 -7.36
CA VAL A 10 12.09 -27.94 -7.91
C VAL A 10 11.52 -27.11 -6.77
N LEU A 11 12.36 -26.25 -6.19
CA LEU A 11 11.91 -25.24 -5.24
C LEU A 11 11.15 -24.18 -6.05
N ALA A 12 9.85 -24.41 -6.25
CA ALA A 12 8.96 -23.39 -6.78
C ALA A 12 8.79 -22.32 -5.70
N ALA A 13 9.63 -21.30 -5.73
CA ALA A 13 9.38 -20.06 -5.01
C ALA A 13 8.13 -19.42 -5.65
N GLY A 14 6.96 -19.71 -5.08
CA GLY A 14 5.74 -18.99 -5.43
C GLY A 14 5.97 -17.51 -5.12
N ALA A 15 5.97 -16.66 -6.15
CA ALA A 15 5.93 -15.22 -5.95
C ALA A 15 4.61 -14.92 -5.23
N VAL A 16 4.70 -14.59 -3.95
CA VAL A 16 3.55 -14.00 -3.25
C VAL A 16 3.34 -12.65 -3.94
N PRO A 17 2.20 -12.40 -4.59
CA PRO A 17 1.95 -11.08 -5.11
C PRO A 17 2.02 -10.15 -3.91
N ALA A 18 2.87 -9.13 -3.99
CA ALA A 18 2.80 -8.04 -3.04
C ALA A 18 1.35 -7.56 -3.11
N SER A 19 0.60 -7.69 -2.03
CA SER A 19 -0.66 -6.99 -1.85
C SER A 19 -0.27 -5.52 -1.78
N GLY A 20 -0.09 -4.93 -2.96
CA GLY A 20 0.42 -3.58 -3.14
C GLY A 20 -0.59 -2.56 -2.67
N PHE A 21 -0.25 -1.30 -2.90
CA PHE A 21 -1.07 -0.18 -2.49
C PHE A 21 -2.49 -0.19 -3.08
N ASP A 22 -2.73 -0.94 -4.17
CA ASP A 22 -4.05 -1.06 -4.83
C ASP A 22 -5.20 -1.45 -3.87
N GLY A 23 -4.96 -2.35 -2.91
CA GLY A 23 -5.98 -2.74 -1.93
C GLY A 23 -6.30 -1.62 -0.94
N ILE A 24 -5.30 -0.80 -0.61
CA ILE A 24 -5.40 0.33 0.31
C ILE A 24 -6.01 1.54 -0.40
N ALA A 25 -5.66 1.78 -1.66
CA ALA A 25 -6.21 2.84 -2.49
C ALA A 25 -7.74 2.75 -2.59
N GLY A 26 -8.27 1.54 -2.84
CA GLY A 26 -9.72 1.34 -2.89
C GLY A 26 -10.43 1.61 -1.55
N PHE A 27 -9.77 1.30 -0.43
CA PHE A 27 -10.28 1.61 0.91
C PHE A 27 -10.33 3.13 1.15
N ILE A 28 -9.24 3.84 0.84
CA ILE A 28 -9.14 5.30 1.04
C ILE A 28 -10.17 6.03 0.17
N GLU A 29 -10.31 5.63 -1.09
CA GLU A 29 -11.32 6.20 -1.99
C GLU A 29 -12.74 6.01 -1.45
N SER A 30 -13.06 4.82 -0.96
CA SER A 30 -14.42 4.48 -0.51
C SER A 30 -14.83 5.16 0.80
N TYR A 31 -13.88 5.41 1.71
CA TYR A 31 -14.19 5.79 3.09
C TYR A 31 -13.61 7.14 3.53
N CYS A 32 -12.62 7.68 2.83
CA CYS A 32 -11.89 8.87 3.27
C CYS A 32 -12.07 10.06 2.30
N VAL A 33 -11.99 9.82 0.99
CA VAL A 33 -11.99 10.88 -0.04
C VAL A 33 -13.28 11.69 -0.08
N GLN A 34 -14.43 11.13 0.33
CA GLN A 34 -15.68 11.90 0.41
C GLN A 34 -15.56 13.16 1.30
N CYS A 35 -14.75 13.10 2.36
CA CYS A 35 -14.54 14.24 3.27
C CYS A 35 -13.19 14.94 3.09
N HIS A 36 -12.20 14.24 2.52
CA HIS A 36 -10.82 14.70 2.34
C HIS A 36 -10.42 14.69 0.85
N GLY A 37 -11.36 15.05 -0.02
CA GLY A 37 -11.16 15.09 -1.46
C GLY A 37 -10.63 16.44 -1.93
N ASP A 38 -10.39 16.55 -3.23
CA ASP A 38 -9.84 17.73 -3.90
C ASP A 38 -10.56 19.06 -3.55
N ASN A 39 -11.89 19.01 -3.44
CA ASN A 39 -12.74 20.16 -3.17
C ASN A 39 -13.21 20.24 -1.70
N LYS A 40 -12.72 19.34 -0.84
CA LYS A 40 -13.17 19.17 0.55
C LYS A 40 -11.98 18.79 1.41
N GLU A 41 -11.43 19.78 2.11
CA GLU A 41 -10.26 19.61 2.96
C GLU A 41 -10.69 19.65 4.44
N LYS A 42 -11.54 18.69 4.84
CA LYS A 42 -11.92 18.61 6.26
C LYS A 42 -10.65 18.38 7.08
N GLY A 43 -10.42 19.20 8.11
CA GLY A 43 -9.22 19.05 8.94
C GLY A 43 -7.89 19.40 8.26
N GLY A 44 -7.92 20.08 7.10
CA GLY A 44 -6.70 20.62 6.49
C GLY A 44 -5.89 19.64 5.63
N ILE A 45 -6.42 18.44 5.34
CA ILE A 45 -5.74 17.42 4.54
C ILE A 45 -6.59 16.95 3.36
N THR A 46 -5.92 16.52 2.29
CA THR A 46 -6.51 15.88 1.11
C THR A 46 -5.89 14.50 0.87
N LEU A 47 -6.68 13.54 0.36
CA LEU A 47 -6.31 12.13 0.21
C LEU A 47 -6.58 11.55 -1.18
N HIS A 48 -7.16 12.33 -2.10
CA HIS A 48 -7.62 11.86 -3.42
C HIS A 48 -6.50 11.52 -4.41
N ASP A 49 -5.28 11.99 -4.16
CA ASP A 49 -4.11 11.87 -5.02
C ASP A 49 -2.88 11.28 -4.29
N LEU A 50 -3.12 10.54 -3.20
CA LEU A 50 -2.04 9.94 -2.42
C LEU A 50 -1.27 8.90 -3.25
N SER A 51 -0.01 9.23 -3.53
CA SER A 51 0.97 8.32 -4.11
C SER A 51 1.42 7.27 -3.09
N SER A 52 1.83 6.11 -3.61
CA SER A 52 2.46 5.04 -2.83
C SER A 52 3.97 4.96 -3.03
N ASN A 53 4.55 5.91 -3.76
CA ASN A 53 5.99 5.96 -4.00
C ASN A 53 6.72 6.63 -2.84
N PHE A 54 7.10 5.85 -1.83
CA PHE A 54 7.80 6.38 -0.65
C PHE A 54 9.28 6.75 -0.90
N GLU A 55 9.81 6.49 -2.10
CA GLU A 55 11.13 7.03 -2.49
C GLU A 55 11.07 8.54 -2.75
N ASP A 56 9.87 9.05 -3.05
CA ASP A 56 9.61 10.48 -3.14
C ASP A 56 9.37 11.07 -1.74
N GLY A 57 10.18 12.05 -1.36
CA GLY A 57 10.14 12.67 -0.04
C GLY A 57 8.82 13.39 0.24
N GLU A 58 8.25 14.06 -0.77
CA GLU A 58 6.96 14.75 -0.63
C GLU A 58 5.83 13.76 -0.36
N THR A 59 5.81 12.64 -1.09
CA THR A 59 4.89 11.54 -0.83
C THR A 59 5.04 11.04 0.61
N ALA A 60 6.27 10.81 1.09
CA ALA A 60 6.51 10.34 2.45
C ALA A 60 6.03 11.34 3.52
N ASP A 61 6.28 12.63 3.34
CA ASP A 61 5.86 13.69 4.26
C ASP A 61 4.32 13.78 4.33
N ARG A 62 3.62 13.68 3.19
CA ARG A 62 2.14 13.64 3.17
C ARG A 62 1.58 12.46 3.97
N TRP A 63 2.20 11.29 3.89
CA TRP A 63 1.79 10.14 4.71
C TRP A 63 2.00 10.35 6.20
N LEU A 64 3.05 11.05 6.61
CA LEU A 64 3.28 11.41 8.01
C LEU A 64 2.21 12.38 8.51
N GLU A 65 1.78 13.34 7.68
CA GLU A 65 0.67 14.23 8.02
C GLU A 65 -0.62 13.45 8.26
N VAL A 66 -0.96 12.49 7.38
CA VAL A 66 -2.11 11.60 7.57
C VAL A 66 -2.00 10.80 8.87
N LEU A 67 -0.83 10.23 9.17
CA LEU A 67 -0.61 9.48 10.40
C LEU A 67 -0.80 10.36 11.65
N SER A 68 -0.33 11.61 11.62
CA SER A 68 -0.42 12.54 12.75
C SER A 68 -1.86 12.78 13.22
N GLN A 69 -2.83 12.71 12.29
CA GLN A 69 -4.26 12.89 12.60
C GLN A 69 -4.85 11.72 13.37
N LEU A 70 -4.24 10.53 13.30
CA LEU A 70 -4.72 9.31 13.95
C LEU A 70 -4.06 9.06 15.31
N THR A 71 -2.89 9.67 15.54
CA THR A 71 -2.05 9.39 16.73
C THR A 71 -2.04 10.54 17.74
N THR A 72 -2.86 11.57 17.55
CA THR A 72 -2.97 12.73 18.45
C THR A 72 -4.12 12.64 19.44
#